data_AF-W1XHZ9-F1
#
_entry.id   AF-W1XHZ9-F1
#
_cell.length_a   1.000
_cell.length_b   1.000
_cell.length_c   1.000
_cell.angle_alpha   90.00
_cell.angle_beta   90.00
_cell.angle_gamma   90.00
#
_symmetry.space_group_name_H-M   'P 1'
#
loop_
_entity.id
_entity.type
_entity.pdbx_description
1 polymer ?
#
loop_
_entity_poly.entity_id
_entity_poly.type
_entity_poly.pdbx_seq_one_letter_code
_entity_poly.pdbx_strand_id
1 'polypeptide(L)'
;DMEDMKSNGDGHLGVSSGYVVKTDNDKLLSIGRYVVNTVGSSSTTMKYDTIDKDSEILITLPSLFKNDSYVNIISENIKKQMIEQNKADENKFYWVEG
;
A
#
# COMPACT_ATOMS: atom_id res chain seq x y z
N ASP A 1 -21.27 14.32 4.55
CA ASP A 1 -19.84 14.32 4.12
C ASP A 1 -19.36 15.65 3.55
N MET A 2 -19.71 16.06 2.31
CA MET A 2 -19.25 17.38 1.78
C MET A 2 -20.09 18.58 2.30
N GLU A 3 -21.30 18.31 2.79
CA GLU A 3 -22.18 19.33 3.39
C GLU A 3 -21.76 19.69 4.82
N ASP A 4 -21.31 18.71 5.62
CA ASP A 4 -20.95 18.93 7.04
C ASP A 4 -19.65 19.74 7.21
N MET A 5 -18.76 19.72 6.22
CA MET A 5 -17.53 20.52 6.23
C MET A 5 -17.80 22.02 6.09
N LYS A 6 -18.93 22.43 5.50
CA LYS A 6 -19.25 23.85 5.30
C LYS A 6 -19.73 24.53 6.57
N SER A 7 -20.17 23.79 7.59
CA SER A 7 -20.77 24.38 8.80
C SER A 7 -19.77 24.72 9.92
N ASN A 8 -18.53 24.22 9.88
CA ASN A 8 -17.63 24.19 11.05
C ASN A 8 -16.34 25.04 10.96
N GLY A 9 -16.28 26.03 10.08
CA GLY A 9 -15.12 26.93 9.99
C GLY A 9 -13.95 26.34 9.18
N ASP A 10 -12.99 27.21 8.87
CA ASP A 10 -12.00 27.18 7.77
C ASP A 10 -10.95 26.04 7.85
N GLY A 11 -11.42 24.79 7.90
CA GLY A 11 -10.58 23.59 7.89
C GLY A 11 -9.94 23.36 6.52
N HIS A 12 -8.61 23.42 6.45
CA HIS A 12 -7.87 23.16 5.22
C HIS A 12 -7.81 21.65 4.95
N LEU A 13 -8.65 21.16 4.04
CA LEU A 13 -8.61 19.78 3.52
C LEU A 13 -7.95 19.77 2.14
N GLY A 14 -6.84 19.06 2.01
CA GLY A 14 -6.22 18.75 0.72
C GLY A 14 -6.43 17.29 0.34
N VAL A 15 -7.00 17.03 -0.84
CA VAL A 15 -7.06 15.68 -1.44
C VAL A 15 -6.25 15.68 -2.73
N SER A 16 -5.29 14.77 -2.86
CA SER A 16 -4.52 14.56 -4.09
C SER A 16 -4.54 13.09 -4.46
N SER A 17 -4.61 12.78 -5.75
CA SER A 17 -4.53 11.41 -6.26
C SER A 17 -3.65 11.33 -7.50
N GLY A 18 -3.09 10.14 -7.74
CA GLY A 18 -2.23 9.91 -8.89
C GLY A 18 -1.89 8.44 -9.04
N TYR A 19 -0.94 8.16 -9.93
CA TYR A 19 -0.44 6.82 -10.16
C TYR A 19 1.07 6.81 -10.42
N VAL A 20 1.67 5.64 -10.23
CA VAL A 20 3.07 5.37 -10.54
C VAL A 20 3.16 4.01 -11.22
N VAL A 21 3.87 3.94 -12.34
CA VAL A 21 4.22 2.66 -12.98
C VAL A 21 5.35 2.03 -12.16
N LYS A 22 5.11 0.86 -11.58
CA LYS A 22 6.11 0.11 -10.80
C LYS A 22 6.88 -0.88 -11.66
N THR A 23 6.20 -1.48 -12.63
CA THR A 23 6.78 -2.44 -13.57
C THR A 23 6.11 -2.27 -14.91
N ASP A 24 6.90 -2.21 -15.97
CA ASP A 24 6.42 -2.26 -17.35
C ASP A 24 7.47 -3.00 -18.19
N ASN A 25 7.20 -4.26 -18.51
CA ASN A 25 8.01 -5.07 -19.41
C ASN A 25 7.11 -5.88 -20.33
N ASP A 26 7.68 -6.72 -21.19
CA ASP A 26 6.92 -7.47 -22.20
C ASP A 26 5.78 -8.32 -21.60
N LYS A 27 5.94 -8.80 -20.36
CA LYS A 27 5.01 -9.74 -19.71
C LYS A 27 4.14 -9.12 -18.64
N LEU A 28 4.60 -8.06 -17.97
CA LEU A 28 3.96 -7.54 -16.77
C LEU A 28 3.79 -6.02 -16.83
N LEU A 29 2.61 -5.58 -16.40
CA LEU A 29 2.33 -4.19 -16.07
C LEU A 29 1.88 -4.11 -14.61
N SER A 30 2.51 -3.27 -13.80
CA SER A 30 2.09 -3.00 -12.41
C SER A 30 1.96 -1.50 -12.17
N ILE A 31 0.77 -1.07 -11.73
CA ILE A 31 0.44 0.33 -11.49
C ILE A 31 0.06 0.51 -10.02
N GLY A 32 0.78 1.40 -9.32
CA GLY A 32 0.44 1.87 -7.99
C GLY A 32 -0.41 3.13 -8.05
N ARG A 33 -1.65 3.09 -7.58
CA ARG A 33 -2.55 4.24 -7.43
C ARG A 33 -2.49 4.75 -6.01
N TYR A 34 -2.38 6.06 -5.82
CA TYR A 34 -2.34 6.66 -4.49
C TYR A 34 -3.41 7.72 -4.29
N VAL A 35 -3.87 7.84 -3.05
CA VAL A 35 -4.71 8.94 -2.56
C VAL A 35 -4.04 9.50 -1.31
N VAL A 36 -3.77 10.80 -1.31
CA VAL A 36 -3.24 11.56 -0.18
C VAL A 36 -4.34 12.45 0.37
N ASN A 37 -4.61 12.31 1.66
CA ASN A 37 -5.51 13.17 2.43
C ASN A 37 -4.69 13.99 3.43
N THR A 38 -4.80 15.33 3.41
CA THR A 38 -4.04 16.23 4.27
C THR A 38 -4.98 17.05 5.16
N VAL A 39 -4.89 16.83 6.47
CA VAL A 39 -5.60 17.58 7.54
C VAL A 39 -4.67 17.74 8.75
N GLY A 40 -3.79 18.75 8.74
CA GLY A 40 -2.75 18.94 9.77
C GLY A 40 -1.62 17.89 9.79
N SER A 41 -1.87 16.70 9.24
CA SER A 41 -0.94 15.62 8.88
C SER A 41 -1.42 14.98 7.57
N SER A 42 -0.56 14.25 6.86
CA SER A 42 -0.90 13.56 5.61
C SER A 42 -1.06 12.05 5.81
N SER A 43 -2.13 11.48 5.27
CA SER A 43 -2.31 10.02 5.16
C SER A 43 -2.31 9.63 3.68
N THR A 44 -1.45 8.67 3.31
CA THR A 44 -1.33 8.16 1.94
C THR A 44 -1.77 6.70 1.88
N THR A 45 -2.78 6.42 1.07
CA THR A 45 -3.20 5.04 0.76
C THR A 45 -2.70 4.66 -0.62
N MET A 46 -1.98 3.55 -0.71
CA MET A 46 -1.50 2.94 -1.96
C MET A 46 -2.31 1.70 -2.30
N LYS A 47 -2.70 1.55 -3.58
CA LYS A 47 -3.27 0.32 -4.14
C LYS A 47 -2.48 -0.08 -5.37
N TYR A 48 -2.26 -1.37 -5.58
CA TYR A 48 -1.51 -1.89 -6.71
C TYR A 48 -2.36 -2.85 -7.52
N ASP A 49 -2.39 -2.64 -8.83
CA ASP A 49 -2.95 -3.57 -9.80
C ASP A 49 -1.81 -4.11 -10.65
N THR A 50 -1.75 -5.43 -10.85
CA THR A 50 -0.71 -6.08 -11.65
C THR A 50 -1.37 -6.97 -12.70
N ILE A 51 -1.02 -6.74 -13.96
CA ILE A 51 -1.59 -7.42 -15.12
C ILE A 51 -0.49 -8.27 -15.78
N ASP A 52 -0.82 -9.52 -16.07
CA ASP A 52 -0.08 -10.35 -17.01
C ASP A 52 -0.52 -9.97 -18.43
N LYS A 53 0.42 -9.45 -19.23
CA LYS A 53 0.14 -8.93 -20.58
C LYS A 53 -0.08 -10.04 -21.61
N ASP A 54 0.48 -11.23 -21.38
CA ASP A 54 0.39 -12.34 -22.32
C ASP A 54 -0.99 -13.00 -22.23
N SER A 55 -1.52 -13.14 -21.02
CA SER A 55 -2.81 -13.78 -20.74
C SER A 55 -3.94 -12.80 -20.44
N GLU A 56 -3.63 -11.49 -20.38
CA GLU A 56 -4.58 -10.40 -20.13
C GLU A 56 -5.35 -10.54 -18.80
N ILE A 57 -4.73 -11.15 -17.78
CA ILE A 57 -5.36 -11.38 -16.47
C ILE A 57 -4.84 -10.42 -15.40
N LEU A 58 -5.73 -10.02 -14.50
CA LEU A 58 -5.37 -9.34 -13.25
C LEU A 58 -4.82 -10.38 -12.27
N ILE A 59 -3.54 -10.24 -11.92
CA ILE A 59 -2.88 -11.06 -10.91
C ILE A 59 -3.31 -10.58 -9.52
N THR A 60 -3.81 -11.51 -8.71
CA THR A 60 -4.11 -11.27 -7.30
C THR A 60 -3.07 -11.98 -6.43
N LEU A 61 -2.88 -11.52 -5.18
CA LEU A 61 -1.95 -12.21 -4.28
C LEU A 61 -2.34 -13.68 -4.04
N PRO A 62 -3.63 -14.04 -3.80
CA PRO A 62 -4.02 -15.44 -3.64
C PRO A 62 -3.77 -16.29 -4.89
N SER A 63 -3.94 -15.74 -6.10
CA SER A 63 -3.77 -16.52 -7.34
C SER A 63 -2.32 -16.98 -7.60
N LEU A 64 -1.35 -16.43 -6.86
CA LEU A 64 0.06 -16.83 -6.94
C LEU A 64 0.38 -18.09 -6.12
N PHE A 65 -0.53 -18.54 -5.26
CA PHE A 65 -0.27 -19.61 -4.30
C PHE A 65 -1.32 -20.73 -4.40
N LYS A 66 -0.93 -21.93 -3.97
CA LYS A 66 -1.78 -23.12 -4.04
C LYS A 66 -2.89 -23.14 -2.99
N ASN A 67 -2.71 -22.44 -1.87
CA ASN A 67 -3.61 -22.38 -0.71
C ASN A 67 -3.22 -21.20 0.19
N ASP A 68 -4.01 -20.93 1.22
CA ASP A 68 -3.86 -19.75 2.10
C ASP A 68 -2.66 -19.76 3.06
N SER A 69 -1.83 -20.81 3.06
CA SER A 69 -0.63 -20.85 3.91
C SER A 69 0.34 -19.70 3.63
N TYR A 70 0.29 -19.10 2.43
CA TYR A 70 1.10 -17.95 2.06
C TYR A 70 0.90 -16.77 3.02
N VAL A 71 -0.30 -16.60 3.57
CA VAL A 71 -0.62 -15.50 4.49
C VAL A 71 0.27 -15.59 5.73
N ASN A 72 0.32 -16.76 6.36
CA ASN A 72 1.14 -16.95 7.56
C ASN A 72 2.64 -16.89 7.25
N ILE A 73 3.07 -17.56 6.17
CA ILE A 73 4.49 -17.61 5.79
C ILE A 73 5.05 -16.22 5.48
N ILE A 74 4.32 -15.42 4.69
CA ILE A 74 4.73 -14.04 4.35
C ILE A 74 4.66 -13.16 5.61
N SER A 75 3.61 -13.30 6.43
CA SER A 75 3.48 -12.50 7.66
C SER A 75 4.65 -12.72 8.62
N GLU A 76 5.03 -13.96 8.89
CA GLU A 76 6.15 -14.28 9.77
C GLU A 76 7.50 -13.82 9.19
N ASN A 77 7.67 -13.93 7.87
CA ASN A 77 8.86 -13.40 7.21
C ASN A 77 8.97 -11.87 7.34
N ILE A 78 7.87 -11.13 7.15
CA ILE A 78 7.84 -9.66 7.27
C ILE A 78 8.09 -9.22 8.72
N LYS A 79 7.47 -9.88 9.72
CA LYS A 79 7.75 -9.60 11.13
C LYS A 79 9.22 -9.76 11.47
N LYS A 80 9.85 -10.84 11.00
CA LYS A 80 11.29 -11.05 11.19
C LYS A 80 12.12 -9.91 10.60
N GLN A 81 11.83 -9.50 9.36
CA GLN A 81 12.52 -8.37 8.72
C GLN A 81 12.33 -7.06 9.49
N MET A 82 11.13 -6.79 10.00
CA MET A 82 10.84 -5.60 10.79
C MET A 82 11.62 -5.58 12.12
N ILE A 83 11.70 -6.72 12.83
CA ILE A 83 12.51 -6.86 14.05
C ILE A 83 14.00 -6.62 13.75
N GLU A 84 14.52 -7.19 12.66
CA GLU A 84 15.90 -6.98 12.23
C GLU A 84 16.18 -5.50 11.88
N GLN A 85 15.23 -4.84 11.21
CA GLN A 85 15.36 -3.42 10.87
C GLN A 85 15.30 -2.49 12.08
N ASN A 86 14.38 -2.73 13.03
CA ASN A 86 14.33 -1.98 14.29
C ASN A 86 15.64 -2.08 15.08
N LYS A 87 16.30 -3.25 15.04
CA LYS A 87 17.59 -3.47 15.72
C LYS A 87 18.76 -2.80 15.01
N ALA A 88 18.69 -2.69 13.67
CA ALA A 88 19.78 -2.17 12.86
C ALA A 88 19.80 -0.65 12.72
N ASP A 89 18.64 0.02 12.90
CA ASP A 89 18.49 1.46 12.70
C ASP A 89 17.49 2.04 13.70
N GLU A 90 17.98 2.84 14.65
CA GLU A 90 17.17 3.48 15.70
C GLU A 90 16.13 4.48 15.13
N ASN A 91 16.28 4.92 13.88
CA ASN A 91 15.31 5.81 13.21
C ASN A 91 14.21 5.03 12.46
N LYS A 92 14.30 3.69 12.37
CA LYS A 92 13.26 2.84 11.80
C LYS A 92 12.52 2.14 12.92
N PHE A 93 11.20 2.31 12.90
CA PHE A 93 10.35 1.75 13.94
C PHE A 93 9.09 1.12 13.34
N TYR A 94 8.91 -0.17 13.63
CA TYR A 94 7.70 -0.94 13.32
C TYR A 94 7.08 -1.52 14.60
N TRP A 95 5.75 -1.48 14.69
CA TRP A 95 4.97 -2.06 15.79
C TRP A 95 4.81 -3.58 15.62
N VAL A 96 5.84 -4.34 15.98
CA VAL A 96 5.88 -5.81 15.78
C VAL A 96 5.81 -6.64 17.06
N GLU A 97 5.90 -6.00 18.21
CA GLU A 97 5.74 -6.62 19.52
C GLU A 97 4.56 -5.93 20.22
N GLY A 98 3.54 -6.71 20.57
CA GLY A 98 2.30 -6.28 21.20
C GLY A 98 1.54 -7.48 21.77
#